data_AF-A0A7C7XDC0-F1
#
_entry.id   AF-A0A7C7XDC0-F1
#
_cell.length_a   1.000
_cell.length_b   1.000
_cell.length_c   1.000
_cell.angle_alpha   90.00
_cell.angle_beta   90.00
_cell.angle_gamma   90.00
#
_symmetry.space_group_name_H-M   'P 1'
#
loop_
_entity.id
_entity.type
_entity.pdbx_description
1 polymer ?
#
loop_
_entity_poly.entity_id
_entity_poly.type
_entity_poly.pdbx_seq_one_letter_code
_entity_poly.pdbx_strand_id
1 'polypeptide(L)' 'MKFGVHLPDAGRDPSREAMINIATTAESLGYASLWSSDHIA' A
#
# COMPACT_ATOMS: atom_id res chain seq x y z
N MET A 1 -4.74 -8.99 17.53
CA MET A 1 -4.70 -7.60 17.01
C MET A 1 -4.56 -7.67 15.49
N LYS A 2 -5.22 -6.79 14.72
CA LYS A 2 -5.14 -6.78 13.25
C LYS A 2 -4.45 -5.48 12.82
N PHE A 3 -3.42 -5.59 11.99
CA PHE A 3 -2.66 -4.46 11.46
C PHE A 3 -2.95 -4.28 9.97
N GLY A 4 -2.96 -3.04 9.50
CA GLY A 4 -3.10 -2.70 8.08
C GLY A 4 -1.97 -1.77 7.61
N VAL A 5 -1.83 -1.66 6.30
CA VAL A 5 -0.86 -0.77 5.63
C VAL A 5 -1.59 0.18 4.69
N HIS A 6 -1.20 1.46 4.71
CA HIS A 6 -1.61 2.44 3.70
C HIS A 6 -0.61 2.43 2.54
N LEU A 7 -1.12 2.37 1.32
CA LEU A 7 -0.31 2.25 0.11
C LEU A 7 0.22 3.63 -0.33
N PRO A 8 1.35 3.68 -1.05
CA PRO A 8 1.93 4.96 -1.49
C PRO A 8 1.21 5.52 -2.71
N ASP A 9 -0.08 5.86 -2.57
CA ASP A 9 -0.90 6.43 -3.65
C ASP A 9 -0.65 7.93 -3.91
N ALA A 10 0.09 8.61 -3.03
CA ALA A 10 0.54 9.98 -3.23
C ALA A 10 1.94 10.24 -2.62
N GLY A 11 2.63 11.27 -3.11
CA GLY A 11 3.88 11.77 -2.52
C GLY A 11 5.12 11.61 -3.40
N ARG A 12 6.25 11.22 -2.79
CA ARG A 12 7.58 11.32 -3.40
C ARG A 12 7.86 10.27 -4.50
N ASP A 13 7.18 9.12 -4.47
CA ASP A 13 7.33 8.05 -5.47
C ASP A 13 6.09 7.14 -5.57
N PRO A 14 4.91 7.69 -5.98
CA PRO A 14 3.72 6.89 -6.20
C PRO A 14 3.81 6.18 -7.56
N SER A 15 4.55 5.06 -7.62
CA SER A 15 4.63 4.21 -8.81
C SER A 15 3.75 2.97 -8.67
N ARG A 16 3.29 2.44 -9.81
CA ARG A 16 2.53 1.19 -9.88
C ARG A 16 3.34 0.03 -9.29
N GLU A 17 4.64 0.01 -9.55
CA GLU A 17 5.57 -0.99 -9.08
C GLU A 17 5.71 -0.95 -7.56
N ALA A 18 5.84 0.23 -6.96
CA ALA A 18 5.88 0.39 -5.51
C ALA A 18 4.57 -0.09 -4.85
N MET A 19 3.43 0.23 -5.46
CA MET A 19 2.10 -0.22 -5.02
C MET A 19 2.02 -1.75 -4.93
N ILE A 20 2.42 -2.44 -6.00
CA ILE A 20 2.39 -3.91 -6.09
C ILE A 20 3.38 -4.54 -5.11
N ASN A 21 4.60 -4.01 -5.04
CA ASN A 21 5.63 -4.55 -4.15
C ASN A 21 5.22 -4.45 -2.68
N ILE A 22 4.63 -3.32 -2.26
CA ILE A 22 4.18 -3.14 -0.88
C ILE A 22 2.97 -4.02 -0.59
N ALA A 23 1.99 -4.09 -1.49
CA ALA A 23 0.80 -4.93 -1.31
C ALA A 23 1.17 -6.42 -1.13
N THR A 24 2.00 -6.95 -2.02
CA THR A 24 2.45 -8.36 -1.97
C THR A 24 3.33 -8.64 -0.76
N THR A 25 4.21 -7.70 -0.38
CA THR A 25 5.02 -7.83 0.83
C THR A 25 4.15 -7.82 2.08
N ALA A 26 3.17 -6.91 2.18
CA ALA A 26 2.27 -6.81 3.32
C ALA A 26 1.42 -8.09 3.49
N GLU A 27 0.94 -8.69 2.39
CA GLU A 27 0.28 -9.99 2.42
C GLU A 27 1.22 -11.08 2.97
N SER A 28 2.45 -11.17 2.47
CA SER A 28 3.43 -12.16 2.93
C SER A 28 3.79 -12.05 4.42
N LEU A 29 3.69 -10.83 4.97
CA LEU A 29 3.97 -10.53 6.37
C LEU A 29 2.74 -10.70 7.28
N GLY A 30 1.58 -11.06 6.74
CA GLY A 30 0.35 -11.32 7.50
C GLY A 30 -0.42 -10.07 7.90
N TYR A 31 -0.24 -8.94 7.20
CA TYR A 31 -1.11 -7.77 7.41
C TYR A 31 -2.54 -8.11 7.00
N ALA A 32 -3.50 -7.62 7.79
CA ALA A 32 -4.90 -7.97 7.66
C ALA A 32 -5.67 -7.11 6.66
N SER A 33 -5.12 -5.97 6.24
CA SER A 33 -5.79 -5.04 5.32
C SER A 33 -4.80 -4.10 4.62
N LEU A 34 -5.16 -3.68 3.42
CA LEU A 34 -4.50 -2.63 2.66
C LEU A 34 -5.48 -1.46 2.49
N TRP A 35 -4.97 -0.24 2.53
CA TRP A 35 -5.73 0.99 2.41
C TRP A 35 -5.13 1.84 1.31
N SER A 36 -5.97 2.39 0.45
CA SER A 36 -5.55 3.36 -0.57
C SER A 36 -6.48 4.55 -0.56
N SER A 37 -5.99 5.69 -1.01
CA SER A 37 -6.73 6.93 -1.21
C SER A 37 -6.59 7.36 -2.67
N ASP A 38 -7.70 7.81 -3.24
CA ASP A 38 -7.65 8.42 -4.56
C ASP A 38 -6.95 9.78 -4.47
N HIS A 39 -5.97 9.99 -5.34
CA HIS A 39 -5.30 11.27 -5.52
C HIS A 39 -5.51 11.75 -6.95
N ILE A 40 -6.21 12.89 -7.09
CA ILE A 40 -6.37 13.59 -8.35
C ILE A 40 -5.52 14.85 -8.25
N ALA A 41 -4.43 14.90 -9.03
CA ALA A 41 -3.57 16.05 -9.19
C ALA A 41 -4.01 16.93 -10.37
#